data_AF-A0A6A6EXQ3-F1
#
_entry.id   AF-A0A6A6EXQ3-F1
#
_cell.length_a   1.000
_cell.length_b   1.000
_cell.length_c   1.000
_cell.angle_alpha   90.00
_cell.angle_beta   90.00
_cell.angle_gamma   90.00
#
_symmetry.space_group_name_H-M   'P 1'
#
loop_
_entity.id
_entity.type
_entity.pdbx_description
1 polymer ?
#
loop_
_entity_poly.entity_id
_entity_poly.type
_entity_poly.pdbx_seq_one_letter_code
_entity_poly.pdbx_strand_id
1 'polypeptide(L)'
;PILRSTACNEEFCQAGRMIKTEEPRVGQDRSIGKVQDEAIDFLRQLHRDGVIETADQLTARREDVLQQLRKSSRFIATTGRLPNKAHDGTASTTRKQNMLVGGSWWQTYVELQHGLRLAWQNSSKCIMRSESSTLELCDLRHITTSREMGRALVENMKKAFNNGTIAPTV
;
A
#
# COMPACT_ATOMS: atom_id res chain seq x y z
N PRO A 1 -3.46 12.54 -6.90
CA PRO A 1 -2.53 11.42 -6.65
C PRO A 1 -1.23 11.91 -6.04
N ILE A 2 -0.95 11.49 -4.81
CA ILE A 2 0.35 11.65 -4.18
C ILE A 2 1.35 10.81 -4.98
N LEU A 3 2.28 11.47 -5.68
CA LEU A 3 3.27 10.79 -6.51
C LEU A 3 4.43 10.28 -5.64
N ARG A 4 4.92 9.09 -5.96
CA ARG A 4 6.14 8.55 -5.33
C ARG A 4 7.36 9.26 -5.89
N SER A 5 8.35 9.46 -5.02
CA SER A 5 9.66 9.97 -5.43
C SER A 5 10.32 9.03 -6.44
N THR A 6 11.00 9.63 -7.42
CA THR A 6 11.86 8.89 -8.36
C THR A 6 13.23 8.60 -7.75
N ALA A 7 13.54 9.16 -6.57
CA ALA A 7 14.85 9.26 -5.93
C ALA A 7 15.93 9.99 -6.76
N CYS A 8 15.55 10.57 -7.90
CA CYS A 8 16.43 11.42 -8.69
C CYS A 8 16.33 12.87 -8.19
N ASN A 9 17.43 13.61 -8.26
CA ASN A 9 17.47 15.05 -8.03
C ASN A 9 18.26 15.73 -9.19
N GLU A 10 18.47 17.04 -9.11
CA GLU A 10 19.17 17.82 -10.14
C GLU A 10 20.61 17.36 -10.34
N GLU A 11 21.25 16.80 -9.31
CA GLU A 11 22.66 16.42 -9.31
C GLU A 11 22.87 14.95 -9.70
N PHE A 12 21.89 14.07 -9.46
CA PHE A 12 22.06 12.63 -9.60
C PHE A 12 20.79 11.91 -10.06
N CYS A 13 20.94 11.13 -11.14
CA CYS A 13 19.91 10.26 -11.67
C CYS A 13 20.05 8.83 -11.10
N GLN A 14 19.01 8.35 -10.42
CA GLN A 14 18.93 6.99 -9.87
C GLN A 14 18.24 5.98 -10.79
N ALA A 15 17.99 6.31 -12.06
CA ALA A 15 17.22 5.45 -12.96
C ALA A 15 17.85 4.05 -13.16
N GLY A 16 19.18 3.95 -13.17
CA GLY A 16 19.90 2.68 -13.32
C GLY A 16 19.96 1.81 -12.05
N ARG A 17 19.48 2.29 -10.90
CA ARG A 17 19.51 1.50 -9.66
C ARG A 17 18.35 0.51 -9.62
N MET A 18 18.67 -0.76 -9.33
CA MET A 18 17.66 -1.81 -9.14
C MET A 18 16.70 -1.47 -7.99
N ILE A 19 17.24 -0.92 -6.89
CA ILE A 19 16.50 -0.47 -5.71
C ILE A 19 16.86 1.00 -5.47
N LYS A 20 15.86 1.87 -5.45
CA LYS A 20 16.06 3.31 -5.28
C LYS A 20 16.23 3.67 -3.80
N THR A 21 17.03 4.70 -3.48
CA THR A 21 17.31 5.06 -2.08
C THR A 21 16.06 5.50 -1.31
N GLU A 22 15.09 6.09 -2.02
CA GLU A 22 13.84 6.57 -1.43
C GLU A 22 12.66 5.60 -1.63
N GLU A 23 12.91 4.40 -2.17
CA GLU A 23 11.86 3.39 -2.33
C GLU A 23 11.33 2.97 -0.94
N PRO A 24 10.02 3.12 -0.67
CA PRO A 24 9.46 2.81 0.63
C PRO A 24 9.59 1.31 0.90
N ARG A 25 10.10 0.93 2.08
CA ARG A 25 10.14 -0.48 2.46
C ARG A 25 8.84 -0.90 3.14
N VAL A 26 8.34 -2.07 2.75
CA VAL A 26 7.20 -2.71 3.41
C VAL A 26 7.53 -3.00 4.89
N GLY A 27 6.50 -2.95 5.74
CA GLY A 27 6.63 -3.21 7.17
C GLY A 27 7.21 -2.07 8.01
N GLN A 28 7.46 -0.90 7.42
CA GLN A 28 7.87 0.28 8.17
C GLN A 28 6.69 1.01 8.79
N ASP A 29 6.85 1.42 10.03
CA ASP A 29 5.89 2.25 10.76
C ASP A 29 5.81 3.67 10.15
N ARG A 30 4.59 4.17 9.96
CA ARG A 30 4.32 5.46 9.30
C ARG A 30 3.44 6.33 10.18
N SER A 31 3.67 7.65 10.18
CA SER A 31 2.87 8.58 10.97
C SER A 31 1.40 8.52 10.55
N ILE A 32 0.49 8.67 11.52
CA ILE A 32 -0.95 8.64 11.27
C ILE A 32 -1.39 9.65 10.20
N GLY A 33 -0.81 10.87 10.19
CA GLY A 33 -1.13 11.89 9.21
C GLY A 33 -0.85 11.45 7.78
N LYS A 34 0.32 10.84 7.53
CA LYS A 34 0.67 10.31 6.19
C LYS A 34 -0.28 9.21 5.74
N VAL A 35 -0.67 8.31 6.66
CA VAL A 35 -1.61 7.23 6.34
C VAL A 35 -3.02 7.77 6.06
N GLN A 36 -3.46 8.80 6.78
CA GLN A 36 -4.74 9.48 6.53
C GLN A 36 -4.76 10.19 5.19
N ASP A 37 -3.70 10.92 4.84
CA ASP A 37 -3.60 11.64 3.57
C ASP A 37 -3.67 10.67 2.38
N GLU A 38 -2.97 9.54 2.45
CA GLU A 38 -3.02 8.50 1.41
C GLU A 38 -4.37 7.80 1.33
N ALA A 39 -5.01 7.51 2.47
CA ALA A 39 -6.34 6.94 2.48
C ALA A 39 -7.36 7.88 1.82
N ILE A 40 -7.28 9.19 2.10
CA ILE A 40 -8.14 10.21 1.49
C ILE A 40 -7.86 10.32 -0.02
N ASP A 41 -6.59 10.36 -0.44
CA ASP A 41 -6.21 10.41 -1.86
C ASP A 41 -6.71 9.16 -2.61
N PHE A 42 -6.64 7.99 -1.98
CA PHE A 42 -7.20 6.75 -2.53
C PHE A 42 -8.72 6.78 -2.67
N LEU A 43 -9.46 7.28 -1.67
CA LEU A 43 -10.92 7.42 -1.77
C LEU A 43 -11.33 8.42 -2.88
N ARG A 44 -10.57 9.51 -3.03
CA ARG A 44 -10.77 10.45 -4.15
C ARG A 44 -10.50 9.78 -5.50
N GLN A 45 -9.46 8.94 -5.58
CA GLN A 45 -9.16 8.15 -6.77
C GLN A 45 -10.33 7.21 -7.12
N LEU A 46 -10.87 6.50 -6.13
CA LEU A 46 -12.03 5.62 -6.31
C LEU A 46 -13.27 6.39 -6.80
N HIS A 47 -13.51 7.59 -6.27
CA HIS A 47 -14.62 8.43 -6.74
C HIS A 47 -14.41 8.87 -8.19
N ARG A 48 -13.21 9.33 -8.54
CA ARG A 48 -12.85 9.73 -9.91
C ARG A 48 -13.02 8.59 -10.91
N ASP A 49 -12.71 7.37 -10.49
CA ASP A 49 -12.79 6.17 -11.32
C ASP A 49 -14.21 5.56 -11.33
N GLY A 50 -15.18 6.20 -10.67
CA GLY A 50 -16.58 5.77 -10.64
C GLY A 50 -16.89 4.61 -9.69
N VAL A 51 -15.94 4.18 -8.85
CA VAL A 51 -16.16 3.13 -7.84
C VAL A 51 -16.99 3.64 -6.67
N ILE A 52 -16.77 4.90 -6.28
CA ILE A 52 -17.65 5.63 -5.38
C ILE A 52 -18.42 6.61 -6.25
N GLU A 53 -19.74 6.45 -6.36
CA GLU A 53 -20.51 7.15 -7.38
C GLU A 53 -20.80 8.61 -6.99
N THR A 54 -21.08 8.86 -5.71
CA THR A 54 -21.59 10.17 -5.25
C THR A 54 -20.65 10.85 -4.25
N ALA A 55 -20.72 12.18 -4.21
CA ALA A 55 -19.95 12.99 -3.25
C ALA A 55 -20.36 12.72 -1.79
N ASP A 56 -21.63 12.38 -1.55
CA ASP A 56 -22.13 12.03 -0.22
C ASP A 56 -21.56 10.69 0.26
N GLN A 57 -21.53 9.67 -0.62
CA GLN A 57 -20.87 8.40 -0.33
C GLN A 57 -19.37 8.60 -0.05
N LEU A 58 -18.68 9.44 -0.83
CA LEU A 58 -17.27 9.75 -0.61
C LEU A 58 -17.05 10.40 0.76
N THR A 59 -17.91 11.35 1.13
CA THR A 59 -17.81 12.06 2.41
C THR A 59 -18.05 11.10 3.59
N ALA A 60 -19.12 10.32 3.53
CA ALA A 60 -19.42 9.32 4.56
C ALA A 60 -18.30 8.27 4.69
N ARG A 61 -17.78 7.76 3.56
CA ARG A 61 -16.70 6.77 3.56
C ARG A 61 -15.40 7.36 4.11
N ARG A 62 -15.09 8.62 3.78
CA ARG A 62 -13.93 9.33 4.33
C ARG A 62 -14.01 9.45 5.85
N GLU A 63 -15.16 9.82 6.40
CA GLU A 63 -15.35 9.92 7.84
C GLU A 63 -15.16 8.58 8.54
N ASP A 64 -15.76 7.51 8.02
CA ASP A 64 -15.61 6.15 8.55
C ASP A 64 -14.13 5.70 8.53
N VAL A 65 -13.44 5.85 7.41
CA VAL A 65 -12.02 5.46 7.28
C VAL A 65 -11.14 6.24 8.26
N LEU A 66 -11.37 7.55 8.42
CA LEU A 66 -10.64 8.36 9.39
C LEU A 66 -10.90 7.91 10.83
N GLN A 67 -12.13 7.52 11.16
CA GLN A 67 -12.45 6.95 12.47
C GLN A 67 -11.75 5.61 12.69
N GLN A 68 -11.75 4.71 11.70
CA GLN A 68 -11.05 3.42 11.80
C GLN A 68 -9.54 3.61 12.00
N LEU A 69 -8.91 4.49 11.22
CA LEU A 69 -7.48 4.81 11.34
C LEU A 69 -7.12 5.39 12.71
N ARG A 70 -7.99 6.23 13.28
CA ARG A 70 -7.81 6.73 14.66
C ARG A 70 -7.89 5.59 15.67
N LYS A 71 -8.88 4.70 15.55
CA LYS A 71 -9.07 3.55 16.45
C LYS A 71 -7.93 2.54 16.38
N SER A 72 -7.36 2.32 15.20
CA SER A 72 -6.25 1.37 14.99
C SER A 72 -4.86 1.99 15.17
N SER A 73 -4.77 3.31 15.39
CA SER A 73 -3.50 3.97 15.66
C SER A 73 -2.92 3.58 17.01
N ARG A 74 -1.59 3.48 17.07
CA ARG A 74 -0.86 3.12 18.30
C ARG A 74 0.34 4.03 18.49
N PHE A 75 0.69 4.28 19.75
CA PHE A 75 1.96 4.93 20.07
C PHE A 75 3.07 3.90 20.04
N ILE A 76 4.13 4.18 19.29
CA ILE A 76 5.36 3.40 19.32
C ILE A 76 6.52 4.24 19.81
N ALA A 77 7.39 3.64 20.61
CA ALA A 77 8.71 4.17 20.89
C ALA A 77 9.62 3.80 19.71
N THR A 78 9.89 4.75 18.83
CA THR A 78 10.78 4.49 17.69
C THR A 78 12.19 4.20 18.20
N THR A 79 12.71 3.01 17.90
CA THR A 79 14.12 2.67 18.15
C THR A 79 14.99 3.33 17.07
N GLY A 80 15.11 4.65 17.13
CA GLY A 80 16.34 5.36 16.74
C GLY A 80 16.86 5.20 15.30
N ARG A 81 16.04 4.84 14.31
CA ARG A 81 16.45 4.92 12.90
C ARG A 81 15.23 5.19 12.02
N LEU A 82 14.99 6.46 11.71
CA LEU A 82 14.05 6.83 10.66
C LEU A 82 14.63 6.37 9.30
N PRO A 83 13.85 5.67 8.46
CA PRO A 83 14.34 5.26 7.16
C PRO A 83 14.54 6.46 6.22
N ASN A 84 15.59 6.39 5.40
CA ASN A 84 15.97 7.34 4.35
C ASN A 84 16.60 8.68 4.79
N LYS A 85 17.09 8.82 6.04
CA LYS A 85 18.10 9.85 6.31
C LYS A 85 19.39 9.41 5.62
N ALA A 86 19.75 10.14 4.55
CA ALA A 86 21.03 10.02 3.89
C ALA A 86 22.16 10.07 4.93
N HIS A 87 23.24 9.40 4.59
CA HIS A 87 24.44 9.24 5.39
C HIS A 87 25.23 10.56 5.48
N ASP A 88 24.61 11.66 5.90
CA ASP A 88 25.37 12.84 6.29
C ASP A 88 26.15 12.44 7.55
N GLY A 89 27.48 12.49 7.47
CA GLY A 89 28.41 12.07 8.52
C GLY A 89 28.33 12.86 9.83
N THR A 90 27.22 13.54 10.10
CA THR A 90 26.89 14.11 11.40
C THR A 90 26.21 13.04 12.24
N ALA A 91 26.83 12.70 13.36
CA ALA A 91 26.32 11.73 14.33
C ALA A 91 24.83 11.98 14.63
N SER A 92 23.97 11.15 14.04
CA SER A 92 22.52 11.17 14.28
C SER A 92 22.27 10.86 15.75
N THR A 93 22.09 11.91 16.56
CA THR A 93 21.66 11.80 17.95
C THR A 93 20.38 10.97 17.97
N THR A 94 20.45 9.79 18.60
CA THR A 94 19.35 8.84 18.74
C THR A 94 18.20 9.45 19.53
N ARG A 95 17.35 10.25 18.89
CA ARG A 95 16.19 10.84 19.55
C ARG A 95 15.10 9.79 19.64
N LYS A 96 14.94 9.18 20.82
CA LYS A 96 13.75 8.39 21.15
C LYS A 96 12.54 9.32 21.07
N GLN A 97 11.74 9.23 20.01
CA GLN A 97 10.48 9.96 19.88
C GLN A 97 9.31 8.98 19.92
N ASN A 98 8.33 9.31 20.76
CA ASN A 98 7.03 8.66 20.69
C ASN A 98 6.31 9.18 19.45
N MET A 99 5.98 8.27 18.53
CA MET A 99 5.27 8.59 17.30
C MET A 99 3.94 7.86 17.29
N LEU A 100 2.86 8.58 16.97
CA LEU A 100 1.57 7.98 16.70
C LEU A 100 1.57 7.43 15.26
N VAL A 101 1.60 6.11 15.15
CA VAL A 101 1.58 5.44 13.85
C VAL A 101 0.16 5.14 13.41
N GLY A 102 -0.09 5.29 12.10
CA GLY A 102 -1.36 4.89 11.52
C GLY A 102 -1.51 3.37 11.56
N GLY A 103 -2.71 2.91 11.93
CA GLY A 103 -3.07 1.51 11.84
C GLY A 103 -3.67 1.16 10.48
N SER A 104 -4.32 0.00 10.42
CA SER A 104 -5.07 -0.44 9.25
C SER A 104 -6.50 0.09 9.28
N TRP A 105 -7.10 0.24 8.10
CA TRP A 105 -8.55 0.41 7.91
C TRP A 105 -9.02 -0.66 6.94
N TRP A 106 -10.31 -1.00 6.99
CA TRP A 106 -10.85 -2.10 6.21
C TRP A 106 -11.49 -1.63 4.91
N GLN A 107 -10.86 -1.97 3.79
CA GLN A 107 -11.41 -1.75 2.45
C GLN A 107 -12.55 -2.73 2.17
N THR A 108 -13.58 -2.26 1.46
CA THR A 108 -14.58 -3.16 0.87
C THR A 108 -13.92 -4.04 -0.20
N TYR A 109 -14.58 -5.13 -0.59
CA TYR A 109 -14.05 -6.01 -1.65
C TYR A 109 -13.77 -5.24 -2.94
N VAL A 110 -14.70 -4.36 -3.34
CA VAL A 110 -14.59 -3.55 -4.57
C VAL A 110 -13.43 -2.57 -4.49
N GLU A 111 -13.29 -1.86 -3.35
CA GLU A 111 -12.17 -0.94 -3.13
C GLU A 111 -10.83 -1.69 -3.17
N LEU A 112 -10.76 -2.86 -2.52
CA LEU A 112 -9.55 -3.67 -2.48
C LEU A 112 -9.16 -4.17 -3.88
N GLN A 113 -10.12 -4.72 -4.63
CA GLN A 113 -9.89 -5.18 -5.99
C GLN A 113 -9.42 -4.04 -6.89
N HIS A 114 -10.09 -2.89 -6.84
CA HIS A 114 -9.71 -1.71 -7.63
C HIS A 114 -8.31 -1.22 -7.26
N GLY A 115 -8.00 -1.13 -5.97
CA GLY A 115 -6.68 -0.73 -5.47
C GLY A 115 -5.55 -1.65 -5.94
N LEU A 116 -5.78 -2.97 -5.97
CA LEU A 116 -4.79 -3.94 -6.46
C LEU A 116 -4.57 -3.84 -7.97
N ARG A 117 -5.65 -3.65 -8.73
CA ARG A 117 -5.57 -3.40 -10.19
C ARG A 117 -4.79 -2.12 -10.48
N LEU A 118 -5.09 -1.03 -9.77
CA LEU A 118 -4.34 0.22 -9.85
C LEU A 118 -2.87 0.04 -9.45
N ALA A 119 -2.58 -0.74 -8.42
CA ALA A 119 -1.20 -1.00 -8.00
C ALA A 119 -0.40 -1.74 -9.08
N TRP A 120 -1.02 -2.75 -9.73
CA TRP A 120 -0.41 -3.45 -10.85
C TRP A 120 -0.24 -2.54 -12.08
N GLN A 121 -1.28 -1.79 -12.45
CA GLN A 121 -1.24 -0.84 -13.57
C GLN A 121 -0.11 0.19 -13.41
N ASN A 122 0.11 0.66 -12.17
CA ASN A 122 1.15 1.63 -11.83
C ASN A 122 2.52 0.99 -11.49
N SER A 123 2.67 -0.33 -11.66
CA SER A 123 3.94 -1.01 -11.49
C SER A 123 4.87 -0.73 -12.68
N SER A 124 5.76 0.25 -12.52
CA SER A 124 6.65 0.73 -13.59
C SER A 124 7.59 -0.33 -14.16
N LYS A 125 7.87 -1.39 -13.41
CA LYS A 125 8.73 -2.51 -13.82
C LYS A 125 7.96 -3.66 -14.50
N CYS A 126 6.63 -3.61 -14.55
CA CYS A 126 5.82 -4.65 -15.18
C CYS A 126 5.51 -4.29 -16.64
N ILE A 127 5.93 -5.14 -17.57
CA ILE A 127 5.59 -4.99 -18.99
C ILE A 127 4.11 -5.31 -19.25
N MET A 128 3.52 -6.25 -18.50
CA MET A 128 2.13 -6.73 -18.66
C MET A 128 1.08 -5.87 -17.93
N ARG A 129 1.37 -4.59 -17.67
CA ARG A 129 0.46 -3.70 -16.90
C ARG A 129 -0.86 -3.38 -17.61
N SER A 130 -0.97 -3.61 -18.92
CA SER A 130 -2.21 -3.49 -19.69
C SER A 130 -3.27 -4.49 -19.22
N GLU A 131 -2.85 -5.65 -18.73
CA GLU A 131 -3.74 -6.74 -18.29
C GLU A 131 -4.30 -6.54 -16.88
N SER A 132 -4.03 -5.39 -16.25
CA SER A 132 -4.43 -5.13 -14.86
C SER A 132 -5.94 -5.30 -14.61
N SER A 133 -6.80 -5.05 -15.59
CA SER A 133 -8.25 -5.27 -15.49
C SER A 133 -8.64 -6.74 -15.33
N THR A 134 -7.80 -7.68 -15.77
CA THR A 134 -8.03 -9.13 -15.68
C THR A 134 -7.66 -9.72 -14.33
N LEU A 135 -6.97 -8.95 -13.46
CA LEU A 135 -6.56 -9.42 -12.14
C LEU A 135 -7.76 -9.84 -11.29
N GLU A 136 -7.73 -11.08 -10.80
CA GLU A 136 -8.70 -11.59 -9.85
C GLU A 136 -8.20 -11.45 -8.40
N LEU A 137 -9.10 -11.05 -7.50
CA LEU A 137 -8.80 -10.88 -6.08
C LEU A 137 -9.13 -12.17 -5.32
N CYS A 138 -8.13 -12.72 -4.64
CA CYS A 138 -8.26 -13.74 -3.62
C CYS A 138 -8.29 -13.07 -2.23
N ASP A 139 -9.47 -12.63 -1.75
CA ASP A 139 -9.58 -11.99 -0.43
C ASP A 139 -9.41 -13.00 0.72
N LEU A 140 -8.18 -13.11 1.22
CA LEU A 140 -7.78 -14.01 2.29
C LEU A 140 -7.49 -13.29 3.61
N ARG A 141 -7.96 -12.06 3.79
CA ARG A 141 -7.65 -11.24 4.98
C ARG A 141 -8.20 -11.82 6.30
N HIS A 142 -9.09 -12.80 6.22
CA HIS A 142 -9.65 -13.52 7.35
C HIS A 142 -8.74 -14.66 7.88
N ILE A 143 -7.71 -15.04 7.13
CA ILE A 143 -6.79 -16.12 7.52
C ILE A 143 -5.80 -15.61 8.58
N THR A 144 -5.71 -16.33 9.70
CA THR A 144 -4.87 -15.91 10.84
C THR A 144 -3.85 -16.95 11.28
N THR A 145 -3.80 -18.14 10.65
CA THR A 145 -2.86 -19.20 11.01
C THR A 145 -1.99 -19.64 9.83
N SER A 146 -0.73 -19.99 10.10
CA SER A 146 0.20 -20.45 9.06
C SER A 146 -0.28 -21.72 8.35
N ARG A 147 -1.03 -22.58 9.04
CA ARG A 147 -1.62 -23.79 8.47
C ARG A 147 -2.68 -23.45 7.42
N GLU A 148 -3.60 -22.55 7.75
CA GLU A 148 -4.63 -22.07 6.83
C GLU A 148 -4.00 -21.31 5.66
N MET A 149 -2.97 -20.50 5.91
CA MET A 149 -2.20 -19.85 4.84
C MET A 149 -1.64 -20.88 3.85
N GLY A 150 -0.99 -21.93 4.35
CA GLY A 150 -0.45 -23.00 3.51
C GLY A 150 -1.52 -23.67 2.64
N ARG A 151 -2.69 -23.96 3.21
CA ARG A 151 -3.83 -24.54 2.46
C ARG A 151 -4.33 -23.56 1.39
N ALA A 152 -4.58 -22.31 1.75
CA ALA A 152 -5.09 -21.30 0.84
C ALA A 152 -4.11 -21.00 -0.31
N LEU A 153 -2.80 -21.02 -0.04
CA LEU A 153 -1.79 -20.89 -1.10
C LEU A 153 -1.90 -22.01 -2.14
N VAL A 154 -2.02 -23.26 -1.72
CA VAL A 154 -2.18 -24.40 -2.64
C VAL A 154 -3.47 -24.32 -3.44
N GLU A 155 -4.58 -23.93 -2.79
CA GLU A 155 -5.87 -23.77 -3.47
C GLU A 155 -5.84 -22.65 -4.52
N ASN A 156 -5.29 -21.48 -4.17
CA ASN A 156 -5.22 -20.35 -5.11
C ASN A 156 -4.14 -20.54 -6.19
N MET A 157 -3.07 -21.31 -5.94
CA MET A 157 -2.14 -21.74 -6.99
C MET A 157 -2.85 -22.54 -8.09
N LYS A 158 -3.79 -23.42 -7.73
CA LYS A 158 -4.59 -24.17 -8.71
C LYS A 158 -5.50 -23.24 -9.53
N LYS A 159 -6.10 -22.24 -8.88
CA LYS A 159 -6.90 -21.21 -9.56
C LYS A 159 -6.06 -20.41 -10.54
N ALA A 160 -4.88 -19.94 -10.12
CA ALA A 160 -3.96 -19.21 -10.99
C ALA A 160 -3.46 -20.09 -12.17
N PHE A 161 -3.22 -21.39 -11.93
CA PHE A 161 -2.81 -22.32 -12.98
C PHE A 161 -3.91 -22.55 -14.02
N ASN A 162 -5.18 -22.63 -13.61
CA ASN A 162 -6.36 -22.73 -14.46
C ASN A 162 -6.16 -23.68 -15.67
N ASN A 163 -5.71 -24.91 -15.38
CA ASN A 163 -5.45 -25.96 -16.36
C ASN A 163 -4.50 -25.56 -17.51
N GLY A 164 -3.53 -24.69 -17.24
CA GLY A 164 -2.56 -24.17 -18.21
C GLY A 164 -2.98 -22.85 -18.85
N THR A 165 -4.23 -22.41 -18.68
CA THR A 165 -4.70 -21.08 -19.10
C THR A 165 -4.49 -20.09 -17.95
N ILE A 166 -3.23 -19.74 -17.70
CA ILE A 166 -2.80 -18.97 -16.53
C ILE A 166 -3.66 -17.71 -16.31
N ALA A 167 -4.25 -17.61 -15.12
CA ALA A 167 -5.04 -16.47 -14.69
C ALA A 167 -4.26 -15.65 -13.65
N PRO A 168 -4.12 -14.33 -13.81
CA PRO A 168 -3.48 -13.49 -12.81
C PRO A 168 -4.40 -13.33 -11.59
N THR A 169 -3.96 -13.85 -10.45
CA THR A 169 -4.66 -13.74 -9.17
C THR A 169 -3.74 -13.14 -8.10
N VAL A 170 -4.28 -12.39 -7.15
CA VAL A 170 -3.55 -11.84 -5.99
C VAL A 170 -4.30 -12.02 -4.68
#